data_AF-A0A1W9T5B0-F1
#
_entry.id   AF-A0A1W9T5B0-F1
#
_cell.length_a   1.000
_cell.length_b   1.000
_cell.length_c   1.000
_cell.angle_alpha   90.00
_cell.angle_beta   90.00
_cell.angle_gamma   90.00
#
_symmetry.space_group_name_H-M   'P 1'
#
loop_
_entity.id
_entity.type
_entity.pdbx_description
1 polymer ?
#
loop_
_entity_poly.entity_id
_entity_poly.type
_entity_poly.pdbx_seq_one_letter_code
_entity_poly.pdbx_strand_id
1 'polypeptide(L)'
;MLEALQLEFTRNALMAGLPPSLIRRVTDTLVVVNRIFYHRAGTMIQLFCILLLMPLFFTACTTLPRASQDISEKNSNFESLLLDFYKGPLNHLNGVRRGECPMYPSCSRYCDESLRKHGFLIGWMMTCDRLMRCGRNEIALAPKININGKIKCHDPVIENDWWWYDARDRFTGGRAEIKKGPLTGREGTP
;
A
#
# COMPACT_ATOMS: atom_id res chain seq x y z
N MET A 1 1.77 -0.53 47.25
CA MET A 1 1.63 0.94 47.24
C MET A 1 0.20 1.38 47.56
N LEU A 2 -0.82 0.89 46.84
CA LEU A 2 -2.22 1.26 47.11
C LEU A 2 -2.69 0.88 48.52
N GLU A 3 -2.36 -0.32 49.00
CA GLU A 3 -2.77 -0.79 50.33
C GLU A 3 -2.22 0.10 51.46
N ALA A 4 -0.97 0.55 51.36
CA ALA A 4 -0.36 1.47 52.32
C ALA A 4 -1.06 2.84 52.31
N LEU A 5 -1.40 3.35 51.13
CA LEU A 5 -2.14 4.61 50.97
C LEU A 5 -3.56 4.52 51.54
N GLN A 6 -4.23 3.38 51.35
CA GLN A 6 -5.57 3.12 51.90
C GLN A 6 -5.53 3.02 53.42
N LEU A 7 -4.51 2.37 53.98
CA LEU A 7 -4.33 2.24 55.42
C LEU A 7 -4.13 3.61 56.07
N GLU A 8 -3.29 4.46 55.47
CA GLU A 8 -3.00 5.80 55.96
C GLU A 8 -4.19 6.75 55.84
N PHE A 9 -4.93 6.68 54.72
CA PHE A 9 -6.18 7.43 54.56
C PHE A 9 -7.23 7.00 55.60
N THR A 10 -7.39 5.69 55.81
CA THR A 10 -8.36 5.15 56.78
C THR A 10 -7.99 5.58 58.20
N ARG A 11 -6.70 5.52 58.57
CA ARG A 11 -6.19 5.99 59.87
C ARG A 11 -6.47 7.47 60.08
N ASN A 12 -6.15 8.32 59.11
CA ASN A 12 -6.32 9.77 59.21
C ASN A 12 -7.80 10.17 59.23
N ALA A 13 -8.65 9.49 58.45
CA ALA A 13 -10.10 9.73 58.43
C ALA A 13 -10.78 9.31 59.75
N LEU A 14 -10.28 8.24 60.39
CA LEU A 14 -10.76 7.81 61.71
C LEU A 14 -10.37 8.85 62.79
N MET A 15 -9.13 9.36 62.75
CA MET A 15 -8.66 10.42 63.66
C MET A 15 -9.43 11.74 63.49
N ALA A 16 -9.95 12.01 62.30
CA ALA A 16 -10.77 13.18 61.99
C ALA A 16 -12.27 13.02 62.36
N GLY A 17 -12.68 11.87 62.91
CA GLY A 17 -14.05 11.64 63.38
C GLY A 17 -15.08 11.40 62.26
N LEU A 18 -14.66 11.02 61.05
CA LEU A 18 -15.59 10.75 59.95
C LEU A 18 -16.45 9.51 60.23
N PRO A 19 -17.73 9.51 59.81
CA PRO A 19 -18.60 8.35 59.98
C PRO A 19 -18.08 7.16 59.13
N PRO A 20 -18.10 5.93 59.67
CA PRO A 20 -17.57 4.74 58.98
C PRO A 20 -18.19 4.48 57.59
N SER A 21 -19.46 4.88 57.41
CA SER A 21 -20.18 4.74 56.13
C SER A 21 -19.65 5.65 55.02
N LEU A 22 -19.03 6.78 55.38
CA LEU A 22 -18.40 7.69 54.43
C LEU A 22 -16.99 7.20 54.07
N ILE A 23 -16.23 6.74 55.06
CA ILE A 23 -14.88 6.17 54.86
C ILE A 23 -14.97 4.99 53.88
N ARG A 24 -15.91 4.07 54.09
CA ARG A 24 -16.12 2.91 53.22
C ARG A 24 -16.43 3.29 51.77
N ARG A 25 -17.30 4.27 51.55
CA ARG A 25 -17.64 4.75 50.19
C ARG A 25 -16.44 5.34 49.48
N VAL A 26 -15.62 6.12 50.18
CA VAL A 26 -14.42 6.73 49.58
C VAL A 26 -13.38 5.65 49.26
N THR A 27 -13.13 4.70 50.17
CA THR A 27 -12.18 3.62 49.91
C THR A 27 -12.63 2.73 48.76
N ASP A 28 -13.91 2.38 48.68
CA ASP A 28 -14.46 1.54 47.61
C ASP A 28 -14.35 2.25 46.25
N THR A 29 -14.64 3.56 46.21
CA THR A 29 -14.51 4.37 44.99
C THR A 29 -13.04 4.44 44.54
N LEU A 30 -12.11 4.65 45.46
CA LEU A 30 -10.68 4.69 45.16
C LEU A 30 -10.15 3.35 44.62
N VAL A 31 -10.63 2.21 45.16
CA VAL A 31 -10.28 0.87 44.63
C VAL A 31 -10.77 0.71 43.20
N VAL A 32 -12.01 1.09 42.91
CA VAL A 32 -12.62 0.93 41.58
C VAL A 32 -11.92 1.84 40.56
N VAL A 33 -11.69 3.10 40.89
CA VAL A 33 -10.98 4.05 40.02
C VAL A 33 -9.56 3.56 39.75
N ASN A 34 -8.85 3.11 40.79
CA ASN A 34 -7.50 2.59 40.64
C ASN A 34 -7.48 1.33 39.77
N ARG A 35 -8.42 0.40 39.97
CA ARG A 35 -8.54 -0.82 39.15
C ARG A 35 -8.78 -0.48 37.67
N ILE A 36 -9.68 0.47 37.38
CA ILE A 36 -9.95 0.92 36.00
C ILE A 36 -8.72 1.58 35.39
N PHE A 37 -8.03 2.43 36.15
CA PHE A 37 -6.83 3.11 35.70
C PHE A 37 -5.70 2.11 35.38
N TYR A 38 -5.43 1.15 36.27
CA TYR A 38 -4.41 0.12 36.03
C TYR A 38 -4.79 -0.82 34.88
N HIS A 39 -6.06 -1.19 34.73
CA HIS A 39 -6.49 -2.00 33.60
C HIS A 39 -6.31 -1.24 32.27
N ARG A 40 -6.71 0.03 32.20
CA ARG A 40 -6.55 0.85 31.00
C ARG A 40 -5.08 1.14 30.70
N ALA A 41 -4.27 1.46 31.70
CA ALA A 41 -2.83 1.64 31.56
C ALA A 41 -2.15 0.35 31.09
N GLY A 42 -2.53 -0.81 31.65
CA GLY A 42 -2.05 -2.12 31.23
C GLY A 42 -2.37 -2.42 29.77
N THR A 43 -3.62 -2.19 29.34
CA THR A 43 -4.01 -2.37 27.92
C THR A 43 -3.25 -1.44 26.98
N MET A 44 -3.00 -0.19 27.40
CA MET A 44 -2.25 0.79 26.60
C MET A 44 -0.77 0.40 26.47
N ILE A 45 -0.15 -0.05 27.57
CA ILE A 45 1.22 -0.54 27.58
C ILE A 45 1.34 -1.81 26.71
N GLN A 46 0.39 -2.73 26.82
CA GLN A 46 0.37 -3.95 26.01
C GLN A 46 0.27 -3.64 24.50
N LEU A 47 -0.60 -2.71 24.10
CA LEU A 47 -0.72 -2.28 22.70
C LEU A 47 0.55 -1.58 22.21
N PHE A 48 1.18 -0.74 23.05
CA PHE A 48 2.44 -0.07 22.72
C PHE A 48 3.60 -1.06 22.55
N CYS A 49 3.69 -2.06 23.42
CA CYS A 49 4.66 -3.16 23.28
C CYS A 49 4.43 -3.96 21.99
N ILE A 50 3.18 -4.27 21.64
CA ILE A 50 2.86 -4.96 20.39
C ILE A 50 3.27 -4.12 19.18
N LEU A 51 2.97 -2.81 19.18
CA LEU A 51 3.33 -1.89 18.10
C LEU A 51 4.87 -1.79 17.94
N LEU A 52 5.63 -1.74 19.03
CA LEU A 52 7.09 -1.70 19.01
C LEU A 52 7.73 -3.02 18.56
N LEU A 53 7.09 -4.16 18.84
CA LEU A 53 7.59 -5.49 18.45
C LEU A 53 7.16 -5.91 17.04
N MET A 54 6.10 -5.31 16.49
CA MET A 54 5.62 -5.52 15.12
C MET A 54 6.69 -5.31 14.03
N PRO A 55 7.49 -4.23 14.04
CA PRO A 55 8.54 -4.04 13.04
C PRO A 55 9.67 -5.07 13.14
N LEU A 56 9.93 -5.66 14.31
CA LEU A 56 10.97 -6.69 14.47
C LEU A 56 10.60 -8.00 13.76
N PHE A 57 9.31 -8.34 13.71
CA PHE A 57 8.80 -9.48 12.93
C PHE A 57 8.82 -9.22 11.42
N PHE A 58 8.63 -7.98 10.98
CA PHE A 58 8.70 -7.62 9.55
C PHE A 58 10.14 -7.45 9.05
N THR A 59 11.09 -7.04 9.89
CA THR A 59 12.49 -6.89 9.49
C THR A 59 13.25 -8.21 9.39
N ALA A 60 12.79 -9.28 10.05
CA ALA A 60 13.38 -10.62 9.95
C ALA A 60 13.31 -11.23 8.53
N CYS A 61 12.45 -10.70 7.64
CA CYS A 61 12.40 -11.09 6.24
C CYS A 61 13.24 -10.21 5.30
N THR A 62 13.93 -9.18 5.80
CA THR A 62 14.68 -8.22 4.95
C THR A 62 16.20 -8.28 5.09
N THR A 63 16.72 -9.06 6.03
CA THR A 63 18.15 -9.36 6.14
C THR A 63 18.44 -10.80 5.73
N LEU A 64 18.03 -11.18 4.52
CA LEU A 64 18.69 -12.27 3.81
C LEU A 64 19.83 -11.70 2.97
N PRO A 65 21.04 -12.28 3.02
CA PRO A 65 22.16 -11.81 2.24
C PRO A 65 21.82 -11.85 0.74
N ARG A 66 22.26 -10.80 0.05
CA ARG A 66 22.10 -10.56 -1.38
C ARG A 66 22.81 -11.65 -2.19
N ALA A 67 22.12 -12.75 -2.43
CA ALA A 67 22.38 -13.63 -3.55
C ALA A 67 21.36 -13.29 -4.64
N SER A 68 21.85 -12.61 -5.67
CA SER A 68 21.16 -12.50 -6.94
C SER A 68 20.87 -13.90 -7.47
N GLN A 69 19.62 -14.35 -7.43
CA GLN A 69 18.99 -15.21 -8.43
C GLN A 69 17.52 -15.47 -8.07
N ASP A 70 16.66 -15.19 -9.05
CA ASP A 70 15.32 -15.74 -9.27
C ASP A 70 14.20 -15.46 -8.25
N ILE A 71 13.74 -14.20 -8.22
CA ILE A 71 12.30 -13.92 -8.11
C ILE A 71 11.67 -14.19 -9.49
N SER A 72 11.77 -15.42 -9.97
CA SER A 72 11.20 -15.84 -11.25
C SER A 72 11.06 -17.36 -11.30
N GLU A 73 10.43 -17.97 -10.30
CA GLU A 73 9.91 -19.34 -10.49
C GLU A 73 8.73 -19.71 -9.58
N LYS A 74 8.56 -19.07 -8.41
CA LYS A 74 7.43 -19.39 -7.52
C LYS A 74 6.16 -18.55 -7.75
N ASN A 75 6.26 -17.46 -8.51
CA ASN A 75 5.13 -16.56 -8.81
C ASN A 75 4.36 -16.93 -10.08
N SER A 76 4.90 -17.81 -10.92
CA SER A 76 4.28 -18.21 -12.19
C SER A 76 2.88 -18.83 -12.00
N ASN A 77 2.60 -19.45 -10.86
CA ASN A 77 1.31 -20.10 -10.58
C ASN A 77 0.28 -19.17 -9.94
N PHE A 78 0.68 -18.28 -9.02
CA PHE A 78 -0.27 -17.39 -8.33
C PHE A 78 -0.59 -16.15 -9.17
N GLU A 79 0.41 -15.58 -9.85
CA GLU A 79 0.20 -14.43 -10.72
C GLU A 79 -0.60 -14.83 -11.96
N SER A 80 -0.35 -16.00 -12.55
CA SER A 80 -1.19 -16.54 -13.62
C SER A 80 -2.60 -16.87 -13.14
N LEU A 81 -2.76 -17.48 -11.96
CA LEU A 81 -4.08 -17.79 -11.41
C LEU A 81 -4.92 -16.52 -11.16
N LEU A 82 -4.33 -15.45 -10.64
CA LEU A 82 -5.01 -14.17 -10.47
C LEU A 82 -5.35 -13.51 -11.81
N LEU A 83 -4.42 -13.55 -12.77
CA LEU A 83 -4.62 -13.01 -14.10
C LEU A 83 -5.66 -13.81 -14.88
N ASP A 84 -5.70 -15.13 -14.72
CA ASP A 84 -6.68 -16.04 -15.31
C ASP A 84 -8.04 -15.94 -14.63
N PHE A 85 -8.08 -15.73 -13.31
CA PHE A 85 -9.31 -15.40 -12.60
C PHE A 85 -9.90 -14.07 -13.08
N TYR A 86 -9.06 -13.06 -13.31
CA TYR A 86 -9.46 -11.78 -13.87
C TYR A 86 -9.82 -11.86 -15.37
N LYS A 87 -9.16 -12.72 -16.15
CA LYS A 87 -9.51 -13.01 -17.55
C LYS A 87 -10.75 -13.93 -17.67
N GLY A 88 -11.10 -14.62 -16.58
CA GLY A 88 -12.18 -15.60 -16.46
C GLY A 88 -13.60 -15.01 -16.56
N PRO A 89 -14.64 -15.74 -16.11
CA PRO A 89 -16.03 -15.46 -16.46
C PRO A 89 -16.62 -14.30 -15.64
N LEU A 90 -16.11 -13.08 -15.85
CA LEU A 90 -16.74 -11.84 -15.37
C LEU A 90 -17.93 -11.47 -16.26
N ASN A 91 -18.90 -12.39 -16.37
CA ASN A 91 -20.13 -12.22 -17.15
C ASN A 91 -21.01 -11.08 -16.61
N HIS A 92 -20.83 -10.71 -15.33
CA HIS A 92 -21.52 -9.61 -14.66
C HIS A 92 -20.96 -8.22 -15.02
N LEU A 93 -19.76 -8.12 -15.59
CA LEU A 93 -19.18 -6.86 -16.09
C LEU A 93 -19.50 -6.59 -17.56
N ASN A 94 -20.36 -7.40 -18.20
CA ASN A 94 -20.79 -7.17 -19.58
C ASN A 94 -21.48 -5.81 -19.77
N GLY A 95 -22.07 -5.23 -18.71
CA GLY A 95 -22.59 -3.85 -18.74
C GLY A 95 -21.50 -2.79 -18.93
N VAL A 96 -20.29 -3.02 -18.40
CA VAL A 96 -19.10 -2.15 -18.54
C VAL A 96 -18.33 -2.47 -19.83
N ARG A 97 -18.39 -3.71 -20.33
CA ARG A 97 -17.79 -4.13 -21.62
C ARG A 97 -18.53 -3.67 -22.88
N ARG A 98 -19.60 -2.86 -22.75
CA ARG A 98 -20.40 -2.40 -23.91
C ARG A 98 -19.62 -1.54 -24.90
N GLY A 99 -18.44 -1.03 -24.53
CA GLY A 99 -17.51 -0.34 -25.41
C GLY A 99 -16.22 -1.13 -25.64
N GLU A 100 -15.75 -1.16 -26.88
CA GLU A 100 -14.36 -1.54 -27.16
C GLU A 100 -13.43 -0.50 -26.53
N CYS A 101 -12.34 -0.94 -25.89
CA CYS A 101 -11.38 -0.03 -25.27
C CYS A 101 -10.87 0.99 -26.33
N PRO A 102 -10.99 2.30 -26.06
CA PRO A 102 -10.57 3.34 -27.00
C PRO A 102 -9.05 3.48 -27.09
N MET A 103 -8.28 2.74 -26.28
CA MET A 103 -6.82 2.78 -26.27
C MET A 103 -6.21 1.57 -26.98
N TYR A 104 -5.00 1.77 -27.50
CA TYR A 104 -4.16 0.73 -28.07
C TYR A 104 -2.77 0.73 -27.41
N PRO A 105 -2.29 -0.42 -26.90
CA PRO A 105 -3.00 -1.68 -26.71
C PRO A 105 -4.22 -1.57 -25.77
N SER A 106 -5.11 -2.57 -25.77
CA SER A 106 -6.24 -2.62 -24.83
C SER A 106 -5.75 -2.61 -23.38
N CYS A 107 -6.54 -2.11 -22.43
CA CYS A 107 -6.14 -2.09 -21.01
C CYS A 107 -5.76 -3.48 -20.47
N SER A 108 -6.42 -4.55 -20.93
CA SER A 108 -6.07 -5.93 -20.59
C SER A 108 -4.70 -6.35 -21.13
N ARG A 109 -4.36 -5.97 -22.36
CA ARG A 109 -3.06 -6.27 -22.96
C ARG A 109 -1.94 -5.42 -22.36
N TYR A 110 -2.23 -4.16 -22.04
CA TYR A 110 -1.32 -3.30 -21.28
C TYR A 110 -1.03 -3.87 -19.89
N CYS A 111 -2.05 -4.39 -19.19
CA CYS A 111 -1.88 -5.05 -17.89
C CYS A 111 -0.96 -6.29 -18.00
N ASP A 112 -1.20 -7.14 -18.99
CA ASP A 112 -0.37 -8.32 -19.26
C ASP A 112 1.10 -7.92 -19.52
N GLU A 113 1.31 -6.91 -20.37
CA GLU A 113 2.64 -6.42 -20.72
C GLU A 113 3.36 -5.73 -19.54
N SER A 114 2.64 -4.93 -18.75
CA SER A 114 3.21 -4.22 -17.60
C SER A 114 3.57 -5.17 -16.45
N LEU A 115 2.73 -6.16 -16.16
CA LEU A 115 3.01 -7.22 -15.19
C LEU A 115 4.22 -8.05 -15.61
N ARG A 116 4.29 -8.46 -16.89
CA ARG A 116 5.42 -9.24 -17.42
C ARG A 116 6.73 -8.45 -17.42
N LYS A 117 6.69 -7.15 -17.67
CA LYS A 117 7.90 -6.31 -17.80
C LYS A 117 8.42 -5.78 -16.46
N HIS A 118 7.52 -5.42 -15.54
CA HIS A 118 7.90 -4.73 -14.29
C HIS A 118 7.60 -5.53 -13.02
N GLY A 119 6.98 -6.71 -13.14
CA GLY A 119 6.53 -7.52 -12.01
C GLY A 119 5.20 -7.04 -11.42
N PHE A 120 4.64 -7.83 -10.51
CA PHE A 120 3.28 -7.64 -10.02
C PHE A 120 2.98 -6.24 -9.47
N LEU A 121 3.80 -5.73 -8.54
CA LEU A 121 3.51 -4.46 -7.85
C LEU A 121 3.56 -3.25 -8.79
N ILE A 122 4.61 -3.15 -9.60
CA ILE A 122 4.78 -2.02 -10.52
C ILE A 122 3.82 -2.14 -11.70
N GLY A 123 3.69 -3.34 -12.28
CA GLY A 123 2.73 -3.60 -13.35
C GLY A 123 1.29 -3.32 -12.92
N TRP A 124 0.92 -3.67 -11.69
CA TRP A 124 -0.37 -3.32 -11.09
C TRP A 124 -0.57 -1.81 -10.98
N MET A 125 0.41 -1.08 -10.41
CA MET A 125 0.32 0.38 -10.30
C MET A 125 0.21 1.07 -11.67
N MET A 126 1.01 0.65 -12.65
CA MET A 126 0.94 1.15 -14.02
C MET A 126 -0.40 0.86 -14.68
N THR A 127 -1.00 -0.29 -14.38
CA THR A 127 -2.32 -0.67 -14.90
C THR A 127 -3.43 0.17 -14.27
N CYS A 128 -3.38 0.40 -12.96
CA CYS A 128 -4.31 1.29 -12.27
C CYS A 128 -4.23 2.73 -12.80
N ASP A 129 -3.01 3.24 -12.98
CA ASP A 129 -2.76 4.55 -13.60
C ASP A 129 -3.44 4.66 -14.98
N ARG A 130 -3.20 3.69 -15.86
CA ARG A 130 -3.83 3.67 -17.18
C ARG A 130 -5.35 3.58 -17.11
N LEU A 131 -5.92 2.77 -16.22
CA LEU A 131 -7.37 2.64 -16.07
C LEU A 131 -8.02 3.97 -15.68
N MET A 132 -7.37 4.75 -14.83
CA MET A 132 -7.83 6.09 -14.47
C MET A 132 -7.82 7.07 -15.65
N ARG A 133 -6.95 6.84 -16.64
CA ARG A 133 -6.84 7.65 -17.87
C ARG A 133 -7.80 7.19 -18.98
N CYS A 134 -8.07 5.89 -19.07
CA CYS A 134 -8.93 5.27 -20.10
C CYS A 134 -10.40 5.73 -20.05
N GLY A 135 -10.87 6.30 -18.95
CA GLY A 135 -12.27 6.73 -18.77
C GLY A 135 -12.51 8.24 -18.86
N ARG A 136 -11.48 9.05 -19.17
CA ARG A 136 -11.54 10.52 -19.09
C ARG A 136 -11.12 11.20 -20.40
N ASN A 137 -10.92 12.51 -20.32
CA ASN A 137 -10.69 13.42 -21.44
C ASN A 137 -9.36 13.17 -22.20
N GLU A 138 -8.46 12.32 -21.71
CA GLU A 138 -7.18 12.03 -22.37
C GLU A 138 -7.34 11.33 -23.72
N ILE A 139 -8.46 10.64 -23.96
CA ILE A 139 -8.81 10.09 -25.27
C ILE A 139 -8.87 11.20 -26.35
N ALA A 140 -9.24 12.42 -25.97
CA ALA A 140 -9.35 13.54 -26.90
C ALA A 140 -8.00 14.17 -27.26
N LEU A 141 -7.04 14.14 -26.33
CA LEU A 141 -5.74 14.83 -26.41
C LEU A 141 -4.58 13.94 -26.88
N ALA A 142 -4.66 12.64 -26.61
CA ALA A 142 -3.60 11.69 -26.90
C ALA A 142 -3.46 11.39 -28.40
N PRO A 143 -2.27 10.94 -28.87
CA PRO A 143 -2.03 10.60 -30.26
C PRO A 143 -3.00 9.51 -30.74
N LYS A 144 -3.74 9.85 -31.80
CA LYS A 144 -4.78 9.00 -32.39
C LYS A 144 -4.19 8.20 -33.54
N ILE A 145 -4.29 6.89 -33.45
CA ILE A 145 -3.90 5.97 -34.50
C ILE A 145 -5.12 5.25 -35.05
N ASN A 146 -5.11 5.00 -36.36
CA ASN A 146 -6.16 4.23 -37.02
C ASN A 146 -5.78 2.74 -37.00
N ILE A 147 -6.54 1.94 -36.28
CA ILE A 147 -6.39 0.49 -36.27
C ILE A 147 -7.71 -0.13 -36.72
N ASN A 148 -7.68 -0.82 -37.85
CA ASN A 148 -8.85 -1.50 -38.43
C ASN A 148 -10.05 -0.57 -38.64
N GLY A 149 -9.81 0.65 -39.10
CA GLY A 149 -10.87 1.65 -39.35
C GLY A 149 -11.42 2.33 -38.10
N LYS A 150 -10.86 2.05 -36.93
CA LYS A 150 -11.24 2.66 -35.65
C LYS A 150 -10.12 3.55 -35.13
N ILE A 151 -10.48 4.76 -34.73
CA ILE A 151 -9.56 5.70 -34.09
C ILE A 151 -9.34 5.26 -32.65
N LYS A 152 -8.09 4.98 -32.29
CA LYS A 152 -7.67 4.61 -30.93
C LYS A 152 -6.55 5.52 -30.43
N CYS A 153 -6.52 5.74 -29.12
CA CYS A 153 -5.44 6.42 -28.42
C CYS A 153 -4.24 5.49 -28.30
N HIS A 154 -3.09 5.86 -28.87
CA HIS A 154 -1.84 5.12 -28.73
C HIS A 154 -1.21 5.40 -27.36
N ASP A 155 -1.02 4.36 -26.56
CA ASP A 155 -0.39 4.44 -25.24
C ASP A 155 0.26 3.07 -24.94
N PRO A 156 1.48 2.78 -25.40
CA PRO A 156 2.15 1.51 -25.10
C PRO A 156 2.93 1.57 -23.77
N VAL A 157 3.21 0.41 -23.16
CA VAL A 157 3.94 0.33 -21.88
C VAL A 157 5.32 1.00 -21.96
N ILE A 158 6.01 0.81 -23.09
CA ILE A 158 7.35 1.37 -23.35
C ILE A 158 7.42 2.90 -23.31
N GLU A 159 6.31 3.60 -23.58
CA GLU A 159 6.27 5.06 -23.51
C GLU A 159 5.99 5.57 -22.09
N ASN A 160 5.52 4.69 -21.19
CA ASN A 160 5.08 5.05 -19.84
C ASN A 160 5.95 4.48 -18.71
N ASP A 161 7.05 3.81 -19.04
CA ASP A 161 7.93 3.14 -18.05
C ASP A 161 9.30 3.81 -17.85
N TRP A 162 9.55 4.96 -18.50
CA TRP A 162 10.81 5.69 -18.41
C TRP A 162 11.23 6.02 -16.97
N TRP A 163 10.25 6.37 -16.10
CA TRP A 163 10.49 6.74 -14.70
C TRP A 163 10.95 5.54 -13.86
N TRP A 164 10.56 4.32 -14.24
CA TRP A 164 10.93 3.10 -13.52
C TRP A 164 12.42 2.78 -13.72
N TYR A 165 12.94 3.02 -14.92
CA TYR A 165 14.35 2.83 -15.23
C TYR A 165 15.21 4.02 -14.75
N ASP A 166 14.76 5.27 -14.90
CA ASP A 166 15.46 6.44 -14.36
C ASP A 166 15.64 6.35 -12.83
N ALA A 167 14.61 5.91 -12.10
CA ALA A 167 14.72 5.68 -10.67
C ALA A 167 15.76 4.60 -10.34
N ARG A 168 15.73 3.46 -11.04
CA ARG A 168 16.70 2.38 -10.85
C ARG A 168 18.13 2.87 -11.12
N ASP A 169 18.32 3.62 -12.19
CA ASP A 169 19.61 4.15 -12.61
C ASP A 169 20.11 5.24 -11.64
N ARG A 170 19.24 5.99 -10.96
CA ARG A 170 19.65 6.88 -9.85
C ARG A 170 20.15 6.11 -8.62
N PHE A 171 19.52 4.98 -8.32
CA PHE A 171 19.91 4.15 -7.18
C PHE A 171 21.17 3.31 -7.45
N THR A 172 21.37 2.85 -8.68
CA THR A 172 22.57 2.10 -9.10
C THR A 172 23.70 3.01 -9.59
N GLY A 173 23.37 4.21 -10.08
CA GLY A 173 24.23 5.14 -10.79
C GLY A 173 24.86 6.24 -9.96
N GLY A 174 25.00 6.07 -8.64
CA GLY A 174 26.01 6.78 -7.86
C GLY A 174 27.47 6.47 -8.27
N ARG A 175 27.70 5.71 -9.36
CA ARG A 175 29.03 5.40 -9.90
C ARG A 175 29.16 5.47 -11.43
N ALA A 176 28.15 5.83 -12.21
CA ALA A 176 28.35 5.92 -13.66
C ALA A 176 27.56 7.07 -14.28
N GLU A 177 28.30 8.15 -14.50
CA GLU A 177 27.99 9.27 -15.39
C GLU A 177 27.51 8.74 -16.76
N ILE A 178 26.22 8.86 -17.05
CA ILE A 178 25.70 8.68 -18.42
C ILE A 178 25.49 10.05 -19.04
N LYS A 179 26.33 10.31 -20.05
CA LYS A 179 26.36 11.46 -20.94
C LYS A 179 24.97 11.79 -21.48
N LYS A 180 24.56 13.06 -21.35
CA LYS A 180 23.46 13.63 -22.12
C LYS A 180 23.83 13.59 -23.61
N GLY A 181 23.17 12.72 -24.38
CA GLY A 181 23.08 12.81 -25.85
C GLY A 181 21.88 13.67 -26.26
N PRO A 182 21.91 14.36 -27.41
CA PRO A 182 21.13 15.57 -27.64
C PRO A 182 19.66 15.32 -28.02
N LEU A 183 18.80 16.15 -27.44
CA LEU A 183 17.43 16.42 -27.90
C LEU A 183 17.47 17.24 -29.20
N THR A 184 17.34 16.62 -30.38
CA THR A 184 16.95 17.32 -31.62
C THR A 184 16.43 16.34 -32.67
N GLY A 185 15.28 16.64 -33.28
CA GLY A 185 14.86 15.95 -34.51
C GLY A 185 13.36 15.87 -34.75
N ARG A 186 12.67 17.02 -34.78
CA ARG A 186 11.34 17.17 -35.39
C ARG A 186 11.58 17.70 -36.81
N GLU A 187 11.33 16.91 -37.84
CA GLU A 187 11.27 17.26 -39.28
C GLU A 187 10.93 15.94 -40.01
N GLY A 188 10.00 15.80 -40.95
CA GLY A 188 9.02 16.67 -41.58
C GLY A 188 8.05 15.76 -42.37
N THR A 189 6.84 16.24 -42.58
CA THR A 189 5.82 15.67 -43.48
C THR A 189 6.25 15.76 -44.95
N PRO A 190 5.78 14.87 -45.84
CA PRO A 190 5.70 15.18 -47.26
C PRO A 190 4.58 16.18 -47.56
#